data_AF-A0A132MH73-F1
#
_entry.id   AF-A0A132MH73-F1
#
_cell.length_a   1.000
_cell.length_b   1.000
_cell.length_c   1.000
_cell.angle_alpha   90.00
_cell.angle_beta   90.00
_cell.angle_gamma   90.00
#
_symmetry.space_group_name_H-M   'P 1'
#
loop_
_entity.id
_entity.type
_entity.pdbx_description
1 polymer ?
#
loop_
_entity_poly.entity_id
_entity_poly.type
_entity_poly.pdbx_seq_one_letter_code
_entity_poly.pdbx_strand_id
1 'polypeptide(L)' 'MGFDDVPIAALLTPRLTTVRQPAYDMGYRAATLLFDLLEGKSEGEPELFPTSLQIRESVAPPRRGRS' A
#
# COMPACT_ATOMS: atom_id res chain seq x y z
N MET A 1 -0.80 -11.45 6.95
CA MET A 1 -0.46 -10.09 6.47
C MET A 1 -1.33 -9.77 5.27
N GLY A 2 -1.69 -8.51 5.08
CA GLY A 2 -2.46 -8.01 3.93
C GLY A 2 -1.73 -6.91 3.15
N PHE A 3 -2.45 -6.26 2.24
CA PHE A 3 -1.99 -5.15 1.41
C PHE A 3 -3.01 -3.99 1.45
N ASP A 4 -2.65 -2.82 0.94
CA ASP A 4 -3.43 -1.56 0.85
C ASP A 4 -3.68 -0.75 2.13
N ASP A 5 -3.76 -1.39 3.30
CA ASP A 5 -4.19 -0.73 4.55
C ASP A 5 -5.57 -0.05 4.49
N VAL A 6 -6.53 -0.71 3.85
CA VAL A 6 -7.92 -0.25 3.83
C VAL A 6 -8.51 -0.09 5.24
N PRO A 7 -9.48 0.82 5.47
CA PRO A 7 -9.98 1.15 6.81
C PRO A 7 -10.42 -0.06 7.65
N ILE A 8 -11.01 -1.08 7.02
CA ILE A 8 -11.45 -2.29 7.70
C ILE A 8 -10.29 -3.05 8.35
N ALA A 9 -9.07 -2.97 7.82
CA ALA A 9 -7.89 -3.67 8.36
C ALA A 9 -7.61 -3.31 9.83
N ALA A 10 -7.90 -2.08 10.24
CA ALA A 10 -7.74 -1.61 11.62
C ALA A 10 -8.89 -2.01 12.55
N LEU A 11 -10.03 -2.47 12.00
CA LEU A 11 -11.26 -2.80 12.74
C LEU A 11 -11.45 -4.32 12.92
N LEU A 12 -10.69 -5.15 12.20
CA LEU A 12 -10.70 -6.60 12.37
C LEU A 12 -10.18 -7.02 13.75
N THR A 13 -10.58 -8.22 14.19
CA THR A 13 -10.04 -8.88 15.39
C THR A 13 -9.50 -10.26 15.01
N PRO A 14 -8.17 -10.50 15.05
CA PRO A 14 -7.11 -9.53 15.36
C PRO A 14 -6.96 -8.44 14.28
N ARG A 15 -6.47 -7.26 14.66
CA ARG A 15 -6.21 -6.17 13.70
C ARG A 15 -5.15 -6.61 12.68
N LEU A 16 -5.42 -6.36 11.40
CA LEU A 16 -4.64 -6.91 10.29
C LEU A 16 -3.36 -6.13 10.05
N THR A 17 -2.20 -6.79 10.15
CA THR A 17 -0.91 -6.26 9.70
C THR A 17 -0.89 -6.20 8.18
N THR A 18 -0.51 -5.07 7.61
CA THR A 18 -0.66 -4.81 6.17
C THR A 18 0.39 -3.82 5.65
N VAL A 19 0.71 -3.90 4.36
CA VAL A 19 1.54 -2.89 3.68
C VAL A 19 0.62 -1.77 3.20
N ARG A 20 0.85 -0.54 3.69
CA ARG A 20 0.13 0.66 3.26
C ARG A 20 0.77 1.24 2.01
N GLN A 21 -0.07 1.48 1.01
CA GLN A 21 0.28 2.25 -0.18
C GLN A 21 -0.22 3.70 -0.05
N PRO A 22 0.48 4.70 -0.60
CA PRO A 22 0.04 6.10 -0.62
C PRO A 22 -0.98 6.31 -1.73
N ALA A 23 -2.14 5.66 -1.63
CA ALA A 23 -3.14 5.59 -2.70
C ALA A 23 -3.62 6.95 -3.21
N TYR A 24 -3.71 7.96 -2.32
CA TYR A 24 -4.06 9.32 -2.71
C TYR A 24 -3.02 9.94 -3.65
N ASP A 25 -1.74 9.88 -3.26
CA ASP A 25 -0.64 10.44 -4.05
C ASP A 25 -0.50 9.71 -5.39
N MET A 26 -0.66 8.39 -5.38
CA MET A 26 -0.69 7.57 -6.61
C MET A 26 -1.80 8.02 -7.56
N GLY A 27 -3.02 8.21 -7.05
CA GLY A 27 -4.15 8.68 -7.86
C GLY A 27 -3.94 10.09 -8.40
N TYR A 28 -3.40 10.99 -7.57
CA TYR A 28 -3.09 12.36 -7.96
C TYR A 28 -2.02 12.43 -9.05
N ARG A 29 -0.93 11.66 -8.92
CA ARG A 29 0.12 11.59 -9.94
C ARG A 29 -0.38 10.91 -11.21
N ALA A 30 -1.17 9.84 -11.10
CA ALA A 30 -1.77 9.18 -12.26
C ALA A 30 -2.68 10.13 -13.06
N ALA A 31 -3.53 10.91 -12.38
CA ALA A 31 -4.36 11.91 -13.05
C ALA A 31 -3.52 13.02 -13.69
N THR A 32 -2.47 13.49 -13.02
CA THR A 32 -1.56 14.49 -13.58
C THR A 32 -0.88 13.95 -14.84
N LEU A 33 -0.33 12.73 -14.78
CA LEU A 33 0.35 12.08 -15.89
C LEU A 33 -0.58 11.89 -17.08
N LEU A 34 -1.85 11.55 -16.84
CA LEU A 34 -2.86 11.46 -17.88
C LEU A 34 -3.03 12.78 -18.64
N PHE A 35 -3.13 13.91 -17.94
CA PHE A 35 -3.21 15.22 -18.60
C PHE A 35 -1.93 15.57 -19.36
N ASP A 36 -0.77 15.29 -18.78
CA ASP A 36 0.51 15.52 -19.45
C ASP A 36 0.64 14.69 -20.74
N LEU A 37 0.15 13.44 -20.75
CA LEU A 37 0.10 12.59 -21.95
C LEU A 37 -0.81 13.18 -23.03
N LEU A 38 -2.01 13.65 -22.64
CA LEU A 38 -2.97 14.26 -23.58
C LEU A 38 -2.44 15.55 -24.21
N GLU A 39 -1.62 16.29 -23.47
CA GLU A 39 -0.99 17.54 -23.92
C GLU A 39 0.37 17.32 -24.62
N GLY A 40 0.85 16.08 -24.72
CA GLY A 40 2.15 15.74 -25.31
C GLY A 40 3.34 16.23 -24.48
N LYS A 41 3.18 16.40 -23.17
CA LYS A 41 4.21 16.88 -22.22
C LYS A 41 4.99 15.76 -21.54
N SER A 42 4.56 14.50 -21.69
CA SER A 42 5.19 13.33 -21.08
C SER A 42 5.06 12.12 -22.01
N GLU A 43 5.93 11.13 -21.82
CA GLU A 43 5.88 9.81 -22.49
C GLU A 43 5.29 8.71 -21.58
N GLY A 44 4.95 9.02 -20.33
CA GLY A 44 4.25 8.07 -19.46
C GLY A 44 5.14 7.18 -18.59
N GLU A 45 6.27 7.68 -18.12
CA GLU A 45 7.23 6.87 -17.37
C GLU A 45 6.70 6.37 -16.02
N PRO A 46 7.05 5.14 -15.61
CA PRO A 46 6.67 4.61 -14.30
C PRO A 46 7.30 5.38 -13.14
N GLU A 47 6.50 5.66 -12.11
CA GLU A 47 6.94 6.28 -10.85
C GLU A 47 6.83 5.28 -9.70
N LEU A 48 7.87 5.19 -8.86
CA LEU A 48 7.87 4.35 -7.66
C LEU A 48 7.41 5.14 -6.44
N PHE A 49 6.41 4.61 -5.74
CA PHE A 49 5.88 5.21 -4.53
C PHE A 49 6.39 4.49 -3.27
N PRO A 50 6.71 5.23 -2.20
CA PRO A 50 7.14 4.63 -0.95
C PRO A 50 5.97 3.87 -0.31
N THR A 51 6.25 2.67 0.20
CA THR A 51 5.28 1.88 0.98
C THR A 51 5.73 1.76 2.43
N SER A 52 4.79 1.49 3.34
CA SER A 52 5.11 1.31 4.76
C SER A 52 4.42 0.07 5.33
N LEU A 53 5.11 -0.67 6.19
CA LEU A 53 4.52 -1.83 6.87
C LEU A 53 3.80 -1.37 8.16
N GLN A 54 2.50 -1.58 8.21
CA GLN A 54 1.65 -1.29 9.36
C GLN A 54 1.55 -2.54 10.24
N ILE A 55 2.39 -2.62 11.28
CA ILE A 55 2.41 -3.74 12.23
C ILE A 55 1.20 -3.68 13.17
N ARG A 56 0.46 -4.79 13.25
CA ARG A 56 -0.72 -4.98 14.12
C ARG A 56 -0.71 -6.39 14.74
N GLU A 57 -1.87 -6.91 15.10
CA GLU A 57 -2.03 -8.13 15.91
C GLU A 57 -2.03 -9.44 15.10
N SER A 58 -2.30 -9.38 13.79
CA SER A 58 -2.48 -10.57 12.96
C SER A 58 -1.18 -11.29 12.55
N VAL A 59 -0.04 -10.92 13.12
CA VAL A 59 1.27 -11.54 12.86
C VAL A 59 1.94 -11.89 14.18
N ALA A 60 2.59 -13.05 14.22
CA ALA A 60 3.35 -13.49 15.37
C ALA A 60 4.52 -14.35 14.89
N PRO A 61 5.59 -14.48 15.70
CA PRO A 61 6.64 -15.47 15.44
C PRO A 61 6.06 -16.89 15.31
N PRO A 62 6.70 -17.78 14.53
CA PRO A 62 6.29 -19.17 14.48
C PRO A 62 6.39 -19.79 15.89
N ARG A 63 5.48 -20.73 16.19
CA ARG A 63 5.56 -21.50 17.44
C ARG A 63 6.92 -22.21 17.48
N ARG A 64 7.66 -22.07 18.58
CA ARG A 64 8.88 -22.87 18.79
C ARG A 64 8.48 -24.36 18.77
N GLY A 65 9.08 -25.12 17.86
CA GLY A 65 8.92 -26.57 17.86
C GLY A 65 9.38 -27.13 19.19
N ARG A 66 8.58 -28.01 19.81
CA ARG A 66 9.05 -28.81 20.94
C ARG A 66 10.03 -29.82 20.35
N SER A 67 11.32 -29.70 20.67
CA SER A 67 12.32 -30.74 20.45
C SER A 67 12.05 -31.93 21.35
#